data_AF-A0A4Y8UXA3-F1
#
_entry.id   AF-A0A4Y8UXA3-F1
#
_cell.length_a   1.000
_cell.length_b   1.000
_cell.length_c   1.000
_cell.angle_alpha   90.00
_cell.angle_beta   90.00
_cell.angle_gamma   90.00
#
_symmetry.space_group_name_H-M   'P 1'
#
loop_
_entity.id
_entity.type
_entity.pdbx_description
1 polymer ?
#
loop_
_entity_poly.entity_id
_entity_poly.type
_entity_poly.pdbx_seq_one_letter_code
_entity_poly.pdbx_strand_id
1 'polypeptide(L)'
;MNFKCSSEQMTVSVCQSLKTVKRLTSNTLFFALGMLLMINPSVADQLPATGCNTVSLDRLSTLQATARQLHNLGQFDQALSTYNELFLAVRLNDGLFSEQQLPVLDRLLAVNIDLSAWDSLNQYLNYHEWLTHRLFSKNPVALAEQLQVNSQHRHNAANRLEGPQRSWHLVQARTQLWRAVSALETLPDEADRLPPLWLKIANFHYELTHDSQRWLTSFENRTDEPVMISGWALGGDEVEQRSYEIGAELLQKISTYYRSRELPPEIDRYFSEATLISLQGDWELLFDQPQRAKQFYREALSIASRSSCAVDIREALFGQTVLLPVTDLGLGRSSCSETSLNAADIPVGLLFDNTETNRYRPHWRTLEDLDE
;
A
#
# COMPACT_ATOMS: atom_id res chain seq x y z
N MET A 1 -12.69 -61.66 -21.44
CA MET A 1 -11.36 -61.99 -20.86
C MET A 1 -10.77 -60.71 -20.29
N ASN A 2 -10.71 -60.62 -18.96
CA ASN A 2 -10.17 -59.49 -18.23
C ASN A 2 -8.64 -59.49 -18.32
N PHE A 3 -8.04 -58.39 -18.76
CA PHE A 3 -6.64 -58.09 -18.46
C PHE A 3 -6.61 -57.05 -17.33
N LYS A 4 -6.25 -57.53 -16.13
CA LYS A 4 -5.77 -56.70 -15.03
C LYS A 4 -4.33 -56.31 -15.35
N CYS A 5 -4.04 -55.01 -15.43
CA CYS A 5 -2.69 -54.49 -15.25
C CYS A 5 -2.59 -53.89 -13.84
N SER A 6 -1.65 -54.41 -13.04
CA SER A 6 -1.45 -54.05 -11.63
C SER A 6 -0.78 -52.69 -11.48
N SER A 7 -1.32 -51.87 -10.58
CA SER A 7 -0.89 -50.51 -10.21
C SER A 7 0.37 -50.42 -9.33
N GLU A 8 1.07 -51.53 -9.07
CA GLU A 8 2.21 -51.57 -8.13
C GLU A 8 3.57 -51.32 -8.77
N GLN A 9 3.70 -51.33 -10.11
CA GLN A 9 4.99 -51.11 -10.78
C GLN A 9 5.28 -49.65 -11.14
N MET A 10 4.28 -48.76 -11.14
CA MET A 10 4.50 -47.32 -11.42
C MET A 10 4.92 -46.53 -10.17
N THR A 11 4.54 -46.96 -8.96
CA THR A 11 4.86 -46.24 -7.72
C THR A 11 6.33 -46.35 -7.31
N VAL A 12 7.02 -47.44 -7.66
CA VAL A 12 8.43 -47.64 -7.33
C VAL A 12 9.37 -46.80 -8.20
N SER A 13 8.98 -46.54 -9.46
CA SER A 13 9.78 -45.78 -10.43
C SER A 13 9.93 -44.28 -10.08
N VAL A 14 8.87 -43.67 -9.54
CA VAL A 14 8.88 -42.23 -9.18
C VAL A 14 9.71 -41.98 -7.91
N CYS A 15 9.66 -42.89 -6.93
CA CYS A 15 10.47 -42.78 -5.71
C CYS A 15 11.98 -43.02 -5.95
N GLN A 16 12.36 -43.83 -6.94
CA GLN A 16 13.77 -44.01 -7.30
C GLN A 16 14.33 -42.81 -8.07
N SER A 17 13.50 -42.13 -8.86
CA SER A 17 13.89 -40.92 -9.61
C SER A 17 14.27 -39.75 -8.68
N LEU A 18 13.58 -39.60 -7.54
CA LEU A 18 13.87 -38.57 -6.52
C LEU A 18 15.16 -38.82 -5.71
N LYS A 19 15.64 -40.07 -5.61
CA LYS A 19 16.93 -40.36 -4.96
C LYS A 19 18.12 -39.98 -5.84
N THR A 20 17.95 -39.98 -7.16
CA THR A 20 19.02 -39.62 -8.11
C THR A 20 19.21 -38.11 -8.23
N VAL A 21 18.20 -37.30 -7.91
CA VAL A 21 18.26 -35.82 -7.91
C VAL A 21 19.07 -35.27 -6.72
N LYS A 22 19.38 -36.08 -5.71
CA LYS A 22 20.17 -35.70 -4.52
C LYS A 22 21.67 -35.41 -4.80
N ARG A 23 22.08 -35.36 -6.07
CA ARG A 23 23.49 -35.15 -6.49
C ARG A 23 23.72 -33.96 -7.43
N LEU A 24 22.74 -33.09 -7.65
CA LEU A 24 22.93 -31.86 -8.43
C LEU A 24 22.63 -30.65 -7.53
N THR A 25 23.50 -29.65 -7.60
CA THR A 25 23.58 -28.50 -6.69
C THR A 25 22.23 -27.78 -6.54
N SER A 26 21.85 -27.60 -5.28
CA SER A 26 20.50 -27.27 -4.77
C SER A 26 19.88 -25.93 -5.20
N ASN A 27 20.59 -25.03 -5.86
CA ASN A 27 20.08 -23.66 -6.03
C ASN A 27 19.34 -23.42 -7.36
N THR A 28 19.71 -24.11 -8.45
CA THR A 28 19.12 -23.90 -9.77
C THR A 28 17.83 -24.70 -10.01
N LEU A 29 17.73 -25.90 -9.43
CA LEU A 29 16.56 -26.77 -9.57
C LEU A 29 15.37 -26.33 -8.71
N PHE A 30 15.63 -25.75 -7.53
CA PHE A 30 14.59 -25.20 -6.65
C PHE A 30 13.96 -23.93 -7.20
N PHE A 31 14.77 -23.08 -7.83
CA PHE A 31 14.28 -21.89 -8.55
C PHE A 31 13.42 -22.29 -9.76
N ALA A 32 13.85 -23.31 -10.51
CA ALA A 32 13.12 -23.81 -11.68
C ALA A 32 11.78 -24.47 -11.32
N LEU A 33 11.71 -25.27 -10.24
CA LEU A 33 10.46 -25.93 -9.83
C LEU A 33 9.45 -24.94 -9.22
N GLY A 34 9.95 -23.93 -8.50
CA GLY A 34 9.15 -22.79 -8.03
C GLY A 34 8.59 -21.97 -9.19
N MET A 35 9.41 -21.65 -10.20
CA MET A 35 8.96 -20.98 -11.42
C MET A 35 7.97 -21.81 -12.24
N LEU A 36 8.21 -23.12 -12.42
CA LEU A 36 7.36 -23.97 -13.27
C LEU A 36 5.91 -24.04 -12.76
N LEU A 37 5.71 -24.01 -11.43
CA LEU A 37 4.40 -24.00 -10.80
C LEU A 37 3.73 -22.62 -10.80
N MET A 38 4.49 -21.54 -11.04
CA MET A 38 3.93 -20.19 -11.21
C MET A 38 3.51 -19.89 -12.65
N ILE A 39 4.09 -20.57 -13.65
CA ILE A 39 3.86 -20.30 -15.09
C ILE A 39 2.65 -21.08 -15.65
N ASN A 40 2.19 -22.16 -15.01
CA ASN A 40 1.08 -22.97 -15.53
C ASN A 40 0.13 -23.47 -14.42
N PRO A 41 -0.93 -22.71 -14.07
CA PRO A 41 -1.83 -23.05 -12.96
C PRO A 41 -2.68 -24.31 -13.21
N SER A 42 -2.80 -24.78 -14.47
CA SER A 42 -3.57 -25.97 -14.85
C SER A 42 -2.89 -27.30 -14.51
N VAL A 43 -1.58 -27.29 -14.24
CA VAL A 43 -0.81 -28.49 -13.87
C VAL A 43 -0.96 -28.80 -12.37
N ALA A 44 -1.30 -27.80 -11.55
CA ALA A 44 -1.44 -27.94 -10.10
C ALA A 44 -2.67 -28.77 -9.68
N ASP A 45 -3.75 -28.76 -10.48
CA ASP A 45 -5.01 -29.47 -10.17
C ASP A 45 -4.93 -30.99 -10.38
N GLN A 46 -3.81 -31.54 -10.85
CA GLN A 46 -3.64 -32.97 -11.15
C GLN A 46 -2.71 -33.72 -10.18
N LEU A 47 -2.16 -33.08 -9.16
CA LEU A 47 -1.29 -33.76 -8.19
C LEU A 47 -2.12 -34.44 -7.09
N PRO A 48 -2.05 -35.77 -6.93
CA PRO A 48 -2.72 -36.44 -5.83
C PRO A 48 -2.10 -35.98 -4.51
N ALA A 49 -2.97 -35.66 -3.53
CA ALA A 49 -2.61 -35.44 -2.14
C ALA A 49 -2.01 -36.74 -1.56
N THR A 50 -0.72 -36.97 -1.81
CA THR A 50 0.03 -38.06 -1.21
C THR A 50 0.49 -37.61 0.17
N GLY A 51 -0.24 -38.04 1.19
CA GLY A 51 0.16 -37.87 2.58
C GLY A 51 1.48 -38.58 2.84
N CYS A 52 2.56 -37.82 3.05
CA CYS A 52 3.76 -38.26 3.79
C CYS A 52 4.83 -37.18 4.06
N ASN A 53 4.66 -35.89 3.72
CA ASN A 53 5.69 -34.87 3.98
C ASN A 53 5.11 -33.60 4.62
N THR A 54 4.63 -33.69 5.87
CA THR A 54 4.35 -32.48 6.67
C THR A 54 5.63 -32.04 7.39
N VAL A 55 5.98 -30.77 7.23
CA VAL A 55 7.04 -30.10 7.97
C VAL A 55 6.56 -29.83 9.39
N SER A 56 7.36 -30.14 10.41
CA SER A 56 6.96 -29.91 11.80
C SER A 56 6.73 -28.42 12.10
N LEU A 57 5.76 -28.12 12.97
CA LEU A 57 5.48 -26.75 13.42
C LEU A 57 6.72 -26.07 14.03
N ASP A 58 7.53 -26.84 14.78
CA ASP A 58 8.80 -26.38 15.36
C ASP A 58 9.83 -25.95 14.29
N ARG A 59 9.85 -26.64 13.14
CA ARG A 59 10.70 -26.23 12.03
C ARG A 59 10.17 -24.98 11.34
N LEU A 60 8.85 -24.85 11.17
CA LEU A 60 8.26 -23.63 10.60
C LEU A 60 8.56 -22.40 11.46
N SER A 61 8.37 -22.50 12.78
CA SER A 61 8.67 -21.41 13.71
C SER A 61 10.17 -21.06 13.72
N THR A 62 11.04 -22.07 13.66
CA THR A 62 12.49 -21.89 13.56
C THR A 62 12.89 -21.17 12.27
N LEU A 63 12.35 -21.59 11.12
CA LEU A 63 12.61 -20.94 9.83
C LEU A 63 12.13 -19.47 9.86
N GLN A 64 10.94 -19.22 10.38
CA GLN A 64 10.40 -17.87 10.49
C GLN A 64 11.23 -16.96 11.40
N ALA A 65 11.63 -17.45 12.58
CA ALA A 65 12.46 -16.71 13.52
C ALA A 65 13.85 -16.43 12.93
N THR A 66 14.46 -17.43 12.30
CA THR A 66 15.79 -17.31 11.65
C THR A 66 15.74 -16.31 10.50
N ALA A 67 14.78 -16.44 9.59
CA ALA A 67 14.64 -15.52 8.46
C ALA A 67 14.44 -14.06 8.92
N ARG A 68 13.61 -13.85 9.95
CA ARG A 68 13.39 -12.52 10.54
C ARG A 68 14.66 -11.96 11.18
N GLN A 69 15.42 -12.78 11.90
CA GLN A 69 16.68 -12.37 12.49
C GLN A 69 17.69 -11.98 11.41
N LEU A 70 17.85 -12.79 10.36
CA LEU A 70 18.72 -12.50 9.23
C LEU A 70 18.34 -11.19 8.53
N HIS A 71 17.03 -10.98 8.32
CA HIS A 71 16.50 -9.74 7.74
C HIS A 71 16.86 -8.53 8.61
N ASN A 72 16.61 -8.60 9.91
CA ASN A 72 16.94 -7.51 10.84
C ASN A 72 18.45 -7.21 10.93
N LEU A 73 19.31 -8.20 10.67
CA LEU A 73 20.76 -8.04 10.62
C LEU A 73 21.28 -7.55 9.25
N GLY A 74 20.38 -7.27 8.30
CA GLY A 74 20.75 -6.86 6.93
C GLY A 74 21.33 -7.99 6.08
N GLN A 75 21.22 -9.25 6.52
CA GLN A 75 21.68 -10.43 5.78
C GLN A 75 20.61 -10.89 4.79
N PHE A 76 20.25 -10.00 3.85
CA PHE A 76 19.06 -10.15 3.03
C PHE A 76 19.08 -11.38 2.11
N ASP A 77 20.24 -11.77 1.55
CA ASP A 77 20.34 -12.98 0.72
C ASP A 77 20.00 -14.26 1.51
N GLN A 78 20.52 -14.37 2.74
CA GLN A 78 20.25 -15.51 3.62
C GLN A 78 18.81 -15.49 4.12
N ALA A 79 18.29 -14.30 4.42
CA ALA A 79 16.88 -14.11 4.78
C ALA A 79 15.96 -14.55 3.63
N LEU A 80 16.25 -14.14 2.39
CA LEU A 80 15.51 -14.55 1.20
C LEU A 80 15.52 -16.07 1.02
N SER A 81 16.69 -16.71 1.12
CA SER A 81 16.79 -18.16 1.03
C SER A 81 15.94 -18.87 2.11
N THR A 82 15.98 -18.38 3.35
CA THR A 82 15.23 -18.95 4.47
C THR A 82 13.72 -18.72 4.33
N TYR A 83 13.29 -17.55 3.85
CA TYR A 83 11.89 -17.27 3.56
C TYR A 83 11.35 -18.12 2.40
N ASN A 84 12.15 -18.39 1.37
CA ASN A 84 11.75 -19.30 0.30
C ASN A 84 11.56 -20.73 0.82
N GLU A 85 12.43 -21.21 1.71
CA GLU A 85 12.25 -22.52 2.35
C GLU A 85 10.96 -22.55 3.19
N LEU A 86 10.72 -21.51 4.00
CA LEU A 86 9.49 -21.38 4.79
C LEU A 86 8.24 -21.39 3.89
N PHE A 87 8.28 -20.67 2.77
CA PHE A 87 7.17 -20.57 1.83
C PHE A 87 6.82 -21.93 1.21
N LEU A 88 7.84 -22.71 0.82
CA LEU A 88 7.65 -24.08 0.35
C LEU A 88 7.11 -24.99 1.45
N ALA A 89 7.60 -24.85 2.68
CA ALA A 89 7.16 -25.64 3.82
C ALA A 89 5.68 -25.38 4.16
N VAL A 90 5.23 -24.13 4.13
CA VAL A 90 3.81 -23.76 4.29
C VAL A 90 2.96 -24.37 3.18
N ARG A 91 3.41 -24.31 1.91
CA ARG A 91 2.69 -24.93 0.79
C ARG A 91 2.56 -26.45 0.93
N LEU A 92 3.58 -27.12 1.45
CA LEU A 92 3.55 -28.57 1.70
C LEU A 92 2.58 -28.92 2.83
N ASN A 93 2.49 -28.09 3.86
CA ASN A 93 1.63 -28.33 5.02
C ASN A 93 0.16 -27.98 4.76
N ASP A 94 -0.07 -26.79 4.20
CA ASP A 94 -1.38 -26.16 4.15
C ASP A 94 -1.98 -26.14 2.74
N GLY A 95 -1.21 -26.58 1.74
CA GLY A 95 -1.61 -26.63 0.33
C GLY A 95 -1.19 -25.41 -0.49
N LEU A 96 -1.29 -25.55 -1.81
CA LEU A 96 -0.82 -24.54 -2.78
C LEU A 96 -1.65 -23.25 -2.77
N PHE A 97 -2.87 -23.29 -2.24
CA PHE A 97 -3.80 -22.15 -2.16
C PHE A 97 -4.28 -21.99 -0.72
N SER A 98 -3.38 -21.54 0.14
CA SER A 98 -3.65 -21.37 1.57
C SER A 98 -3.40 -19.93 2.00
N GLU A 99 -4.26 -19.43 2.90
CA GLU A 99 -4.10 -18.14 3.56
C GLU A 99 -2.79 -18.06 4.36
N GLN A 100 -2.29 -19.19 4.89
CA GLN A 100 -1.03 -19.25 5.63
C GLN A 100 0.19 -18.83 4.80
N GLN A 101 0.07 -18.79 3.47
CA GLN A 101 1.13 -18.32 2.59
C GLN A 101 1.31 -16.80 2.62
N LEU A 102 0.24 -16.01 2.89
CA LEU A 102 0.27 -14.56 2.77
C LEU A 102 1.30 -13.91 3.72
N PRO A 103 1.36 -14.27 5.02
CA PRO A 103 2.37 -13.68 5.91
C PRO A 103 3.81 -13.98 5.50
N VAL A 104 4.07 -15.12 4.85
CA VAL A 104 5.42 -15.44 4.34
C VAL A 104 5.70 -14.68 3.05
N LEU A 105 4.68 -14.53 2.19
CA LEU A 105 4.76 -13.78 0.96
C LEU A 105 5.05 -12.29 1.21
N ASP A 106 4.43 -11.68 2.23
CA ASP A 106 4.71 -10.29 2.63
C ASP A 106 6.17 -10.10 3.04
N ARG A 107 6.78 -11.11 3.67
CA ARG A 107 8.20 -11.08 4.04
C ARG A 107 9.10 -11.25 2.83
N LEU A 108 8.74 -12.13 1.89
CA LEU A 108 9.42 -12.26 0.61
C LEU A 108 9.38 -10.94 -0.17
N LEU A 109 8.24 -10.26 -0.22
CA LEU A 109 8.11 -8.95 -0.84
C LEU A 109 9.05 -7.93 -0.18
N ALA A 110 9.03 -7.84 1.15
CA ALA A 110 9.89 -6.91 1.89
C ALA A 110 11.39 -7.15 1.64
N VAL A 111 11.87 -8.39 1.73
CA VAL A 111 13.30 -8.69 1.50
C VAL A 111 13.72 -8.47 0.04
N ASN A 112 12.84 -8.70 -0.93
CA ASN A 112 13.14 -8.40 -2.34
C ASN A 112 13.24 -6.88 -2.59
N ILE A 113 12.45 -6.06 -1.90
CA ILE A 113 12.59 -4.59 -1.91
C ILE A 113 13.96 -4.18 -1.32
N ASP A 114 14.40 -4.83 -0.25
CA ASP A 114 15.72 -4.58 0.38
C ASP A 114 16.91 -5.03 -0.46
N LEU A 115 16.74 -6.09 -1.26
CA LEU A 115 17.73 -6.54 -2.23
C LEU A 115 17.68 -5.80 -3.57
N SER A 116 16.70 -4.93 -3.78
CA SER A 116 16.40 -4.37 -5.11
C SER A 116 16.20 -5.45 -6.18
N ALA A 117 15.65 -6.61 -5.79
CA ALA A 117 15.42 -7.77 -6.65
C ALA A 117 14.08 -7.65 -7.39
N TRP A 118 13.97 -6.64 -8.27
CA TRP A 118 12.71 -6.17 -8.87
C TRP A 118 11.94 -7.24 -9.66
N ASP A 119 12.62 -8.11 -10.41
CA ASP A 119 11.97 -9.17 -11.18
C ASP A 119 11.26 -10.17 -10.26
N SER A 120 11.94 -10.60 -9.19
CA SER A 120 11.36 -11.50 -8.19
C SER A 120 10.27 -10.83 -7.38
N LEU A 121 10.45 -9.55 -7.04
CA LEU A 121 9.42 -8.73 -6.39
C LEU A 121 8.13 -8.71 -7.22
N ASN A 122 8.23 -8.43 -8.53
CA ASN A 122 7.09 -8.34 -9.43
C ASN A 122 6.34 -9.67 -9.56
N GLN A 123 7.09 -10.78 -9.63
CA GLN A 123 6.49 -12.12 -9.62
C GLN A 123 5.70 -12.37 -8.31
N TYR A 124 6.29 -12.05 -7.16
CA TYR A 124 5.62 -12.23 -5.88
C TYR A 124 4.43 -11.29 -5.67
N LEU A 125 4.48 -10.05 -6.18
CA LEU A 125 3.36 -9.10 -6.13
C LEU A 125 2.18 -9.59 -6.95
N ASN A 126 2.43 -10.11 -8.15
CA ASN A 126 1.41 -10.66 -9.03
C ASN A 126 0.83 -11.96 -8.45
N TYR A 127 1.68 -12.82 -7.87
CA TYR A 127 1.22 -14.02 -7.18
C TYR A 127 0.37 -13.69 -5.94
N HIS A 128 0.78 -12.70 -5.14
CA HIS A 128 0.01 -12.24 -3.98
C HIS A 128 -1.38 -11.77 -4.39
N GLU A 129 -1.46 -10.93 -5.42
CA GLU A 129 -2.73 -10.45 -5.95
C GLU A 129 -3.61 -11.60 -6.42
N TRP A 130 -3.06 -12.51 -7.24
CA TRP A 130 -3.78 -13.68 -7.72
C TRP A 130 -4.32 -14.56 -6.58
N LEU A 131 -3.48 -14.84 -5.57
CA LEU A 131 -3.84 -15.65 -4.41
C LEU A 131 -4.91 -14.96 -3.58
N THR A 132 -4.80 -13.65 -3.38
CA THR A 132 -5.78 -12.80 -2.69
C THR A 132 -7.17 -12.92 -3.34
N HIS A 133 -7.26 -12.79 -4.67
CA HIS A 133 -8.54 -12.95 -5.38
C HIS A 133 -9.10 -14.36 -5.24
N ARG A 134 -8.24 -15.37 -5.36
CA ARG A 134 -8.67 -16.77 -5.23
C ARG A 134 -9.24 -17.08 -3.85
N LEU A 135 -8.58 -16.61 -2.78
CA LEU A 135 -8.97 -16.89 -1.41
C LEU A 135 -10.20 -16.07 -0.96
N PHE A 136 -10.28 -14.80 -1.36
CA PHE A 136 -11.22 -13.85 -0.73
C PHE A 136 -12.26 -13.26 -1.67
N SER A 137 -12.42 -13.76 -2.90
CA SER A 137 -13.47 -13.28 -3.83
C SER A 137 -14.90 -13.25 -3.26
N LYS A 138 -15.17 -14.06 -2.22
CA LYS A 138 -16.47 -14.11 -1.51
C LYS A 138 -16.46 -13.45 -0.14
N ASN A 139 -15.34 -12.87 0.29
CA ASN A 139 -15.18 -12.14 1.54
C ASN A 139 -14.63 -10.73 1.23
N PRO A 140 -15.49 -9.74 0.95
CA PRO A 140 -15.06 -8.42 0.50
C PRO A 140 -14.16 -7.69 1.52
N VAL A 141 -14.36 -7.94 2.82
CA VAL A 141 -13.57 -7.37 3.92
C VAL A 141 -12.13 -7.88 3.86
N ALA A 142 -11.94 -9.20 3.88
CA ALA A 142 -10.61 -9.80 3.80
C ALA A 142 -9.93 -9.52 2.45
N LEU A 143 -10.71 -9.46 1.37
CA LEU A 143 -10.23 -9.05 0.05
C LEU A 143 -9.66 -7.63 0.10
N ALA A 144 -10.43 -6.67 0.62
CA ALA A 144 -10.00 -5.28 0.72
C ALA A 144 -8.74 -5.11 1.59
N GLU A 145 -8.60 -5.88 2.67
CA GLU A 145 -7.40 -5.89 3.52
C GLU A 145 -6.16 -6.32 2.76
N GLN A 146 -6.23 -7.45 2.07
CA GLN A 146 -5.09 -7.98 1.35
C GLN A 146 -4.73 -7.14 0.11
N LEU A 147 -5.71 -6.50 -0.54
CA LEU A 147 -5.44 -5.52 -1.60
C LEU A 147 -4.70 -4.28 -1.05
N GLN A 148 -5.02 -3.82 0.17
CA GLN A 148 -4.28 -2.74 0.81
C GLN A 148 -2.84 -3.14 1.15
N VAL A 149 -2.62 -4.36 1.66
CA VAL A 149 -1.27 -4.89 1.92
C VAL A 149 -0.44 -4.92 0.63
N ASN A 150 -1.00 -5.46 -0.45
CA ASN A 150 -0.33 -5.49 -1.76
C ASN A 150 -0.05 -4.07 -2.29
N SER A 151 -1.02 -3.15 -2.15
CA SER A 151 -0.85 -1.73 -2.50
C SER A 151 0.32 -1.09 -1.76
N GLN A 152 0.45 -1.37 -0.46
CA GLN A 152 1.55 -0.84 0.35
C GLN A 152 2.92 -1.38 -0.11
N HIS A 153 3.03 -2.67 -0.43
CA HIS A 153 4.27 -3.23 -0.98
C HIS A 153 4.65 -2.58 -2.31
N ARG A 154 3.66 -2.32 -3.18
CA ARG A 154 3.90 -1.61 -4.45
C ARG A 154 4.35 -0.16 -4.22
N HIS A 155 3.74 0.55 -3.28
CA HIS A 155 4.17 1.90 -2.91
C HIS A 155 5.59 1.90 -2.33
N ASN A 156 5.93 0.95 -1.46
CA ASN A 156 7.29 0.80 -0.93
C ASN A 156 8.32 0.57 -2.05
N ALA A 157 7.97 -0.20 -3.08
CA ALA A 157 8.81 -0.39 -4.26
C ALA A 157 8.96 0.92 -5.06
N ALA A 158 7.86 1.64 -5.30
CA ALA A 158 7.87 2.93 -5.97
C ALA A 158 8.79 3.95 -5.29
N ASN A 159 8.88 3.94 -3.96
CA ASN A 159 9.75 4.82 -3.19
C ASN A 159 11.26 4.51 -3.32
N ARG A 160 11.63 3.41 -3.98
CA ARG A 160 13.01 3.02 -4.28
C ARG A 160 13.34 2.99 -5.77
N LEU A 161 12.36 3.28 -6.61
CA LEU A 161 12.46 3.24 -8.05
C LEU A 161 12.36 4.65 -8.61
N GLU A 162 12.77 4.82 -9.86
CA GLU A 162 12.62 6.05 -10.61
C GLU A 162 11.99 5.77 -11.97
N GLY A 163 11.55 6.82 -12.65
CA GLY A 163 11.09 6.73 -14.03
C GLY A 163 9.87 5.83 -14.23
N PRO A 164 9.75 5.19 -15.41
CA PRO A 164 8.58 4.40 -15.78
C PRO A 164 8.26 3.21 -14.84
N GLN A 165 9.24 2.68 -14.11
CA GLN A 165 9.00 1.60 -13.15
C GLN A 165 8.31 2.13 -11.88
N ARG A 166 8.73 3.30 -11.38
CA ARG A 166 8.04 3.99 -10.29
C ARG A 166 6.59 4.27 -10.64
N SER A 167 6.34 4.85 -11.81
CA SER A 167 4.97 5.15 -12.28
C SER A 167 4.11 3.90 -12.34
N TRP A 168 4.64 2.79 -12.86
CA TRP A 168 3.91 1.53 -12.93
C TRP A 168 3.49 1.04 -11.55
N HIS A 169 4.41 1.01 -10.57
CA HIS A 169 4.10 0.59 -9.22
C HIS A 169 3.05 1.49 -8.55
N LEU A 170 3.12 2.82 -8.72
CA LEU A 170 2.13 3.76 -8.19
C LEU A 170 0.74 3.56 -8.82
N VAL A 171 0.67 3.37 -10.14
CA VAL A 171 -0.60 3.08 -10.83
C VAL A 171 -1.21 1.78 -10.32
N GLN A 172 -0.39 0.73 -10.15
CA GLN A 172 -0.87 -0.55 -9.62
C GLN A 172 -1.32 -0.40 -8.16
N ALA A 173 -0.55 0.27 -7.30
CA ALA A 173 -0.91 0.52 -5.91
C ALA A 173 -2.27 1.23 -5.77
N ARG A 174 -2.48 2.31 -6.53
CA ARG A 174 -3.75 3.04 -6.58
C ARG A 174 -4.89 2.17 -7.08
N THR A 175 -4.65 1.36 -8.12
CA THR A 175 -5.65 0.44 -8.67
C THR A 175 -6.12 -0.58 -7.62
N GLN A 176 -5.20 -1.13 -6.82
CA GLN A 176 -5.57 -2.02 -5.72
C GLN A 176 -6.43 -1.31 -4.66
N LEU A 177 -6.13 -0.05 -4.32
CA LEU A 177 -6.96 0.71 -3.37
C LEU A 177 -8.36 0.99 -3.91
N TRP A 178 -8.51 1.35 -5.18
CA TRP A 178 -9.84 1.51 -5.79
C TRP A 178 -10.65 0.22 -5.71
N ARG A 179 -10.03 -0.94 -5.96
CA ARG A 179 -10.69 -2.25 -5.82
C ARG A 179 -11.07 -2.56 -4.37
N ALA A 180 -10.21 -2.21 -3.41
CA ALA A 180 -10.52 -2.33 -1.99
C ALA A 180 -11.72 -1.45 -1.59
N VAL A 181 -11.75 -0.19 -2.05
CA VAL A 181 -12.90 0.70 -1.88
C VAL A 181 -14.16 0.10 -2.47
N SER A 182 -14.14 -0.36 -3.73
CA SER A 182 -15.31 -0.98 -4.37
C SER A 182 -15.81 -2.23 -3.63
N ALA A 183 -14.92 -3.03 -3.05
CA ALA A 183 -15.29 -4.19 -2.25
C ALA A 183 -16.03 -3.78 -0.95
N LEU A 184 -15.58 -2.70 -0.29
CA LEU A 184 -16.13 -2.23 0.98
C LEU A 184 -17.37 -1.32 0.81
N GLU A 185 -17.49 -0.57 -0.29
CA GLU A 185 -18.60 0.39 -0.50
C GLU A 185 -19.99 -0.26 -0.49
N THR A 186 -20.06 -1.57 -0.74
CA THR A 186 -21.31 -2.34 -0.69
C THR A 186 -21.72 -2.77 0.73
N LEU A 187 -20.86 -2.53 1.73
CA LEU A 187 -21.01 -2.99 3.11
C LEU A 187 -21.17 -1.80 4.07
N PRO A 188 -22.40 -1.48 4.52
CA PRO A 188 -22.64 -0.33 5.40
C PRO A 188 -21.84 -0.36 6.71
N ASP A 189 -21.63 -1.56 7.27
CA ASP A 189 -20.89 -1.76 8.52
C ASP A 189 -19.38 -1.48 8.37
N GLU A 190 -18.86 -1.48 7.13
CA GLU A 190 -17.45 -1.21 6.83
C GLU A 190 -17.21 0.25 6.38
N ALA A 191 -18.25 1.09 6.41
CA ALA A 191 -18.18 2.45 5.87
C ALA A 191 -17.09 3.31 6.53
N ASP A 192 -16.79 3.08 7.81
CA ASP A 192 -15.75 3.82 8.56
C ASP A 192 -14.33 3.53 8.06
N ARG A 193 -14.15 2.49 7.25
CA ARG A 193 -12.85 2.13 6.64
C ARG A 193 -12.58 2.87 5.34
N LEU A 194 -13.60 3.49 4.74
CA LEU A 194 -13.48 4.14 3.43
C LEU A 194 -12.68 5.45 3.46
N PRO A 195 -12.86 6.36 4.45
CA PRO A 195 -12.18 7.66 4.42
C PRO A 195 -10.65 7.60 4.37
N PRO A 196 -9.95 6.74 5.15
CA PRO A 196 -8.50 6.59 5.02
C PRO A 196 -8.06 6.08 3.64
N LEU A 197 -8.88 5.27 2.96
CA LEU A 197 -8.56 4.77 1.62
C LEU A 197 -8.73 5.85 0.56
N TRP A 198 -9.79 6.66 0.66
CA TRP A 198 -9.98 7.81 -0.22
C TRP A 198 -8.82 8.81 -0.11
N LEU A 199 -8.31 9.08 1.11
CA LEU A 199 -7.14 9.93 1.30
C LEU A 199 -5.90 9.34 0.61
N LYS A 200 -5.62 8.04 0.81
CA LYS A 200 -4.49 7.38 0.14
C LYS A 200 -4.60 7.41 -1.37
N ILE A 201 -5.81 7.25 -1.92
CA ILE A 201 -6.05 7.37 -3.36
C ILE A 201 -5.76 8.80 -3.85
N ALA A 202 -6.21 9.83 -3.13
CA ALA A 202 -5.92 11.22 -3.47
C ALA A 202 -4.40 11.49 -3.46
N ASN A 203 -3.67 10.97 -2.47
CA ASN A 203 -2.21 11.07 -2.42
C ASN A 203 -1.53 10.38 -3.62
N PHE A 204 -1.99 9.20 -4.03
CA PHE A 204 -1.47 8.57 -5.25
C PHE A 204 -1.74 9.39 -6.52
N HIS A 205 -2.85 10.13 -6.59
CA HIS A 205 -3.09 11.06 -7.70
C HIS A 205 -2.06 12.19 -7.70
N TYR A 206 -1.75 12.77 -6.55
CA TYR A 206 -0.69 13.77 -6.41
C TYR A 206 0.71 13.21 -6.77
N GLU A 207 1.07 12.04 -6.22
CA GLU A 207 2.37 11.43 -6.50
C GLU A 207 2.53 11.10 -7.99
N LEU A 208 1.47 10.64 -8.65
CA LEU A 208 1.49 10.33 -10.08
C LEU A 208 1.62 11.58 -10.94
N THR A 209 1.01 12.72 -10.58
CA THR A 209 1.22 13.96 -11.36
C THR A 209 2.68 14.40 -11.31
N HIS A 210 3.27 14.38 -10.12
CA HIS A 210 4.66 14.79 -9.89
C HIS A 210 5.68 13.79 -10.45
N ASP A 211 5.32 12.51 -10.58
CA ASP A 211 6.10 11.50 -11.29
C ASP A 211 5.98 11.63 -12.82
N SER A 212 4.75 11.90 -13.29
CA SER A 212 4.38 11.87 -14.71
C SER A 212 4.91 13.02 -15.54
N GLN A 213 5.08 14.20 -14.94
CA GLN A 213 5.63 15.38 -15.64
C GLN A 213 7.05 15.15 -16.17
N ARG A 214 7.70 14.03 -15.80
CA ARG A 214 9.01 13.63 -16.35
C ARG A 214 8.95 12.48 -17.37
N TRP A 215 7.92 11.61 -17.39
CA TRP A 215 8.01 10.31 -18.10
C TRP A 215 6.74 9.78 -18.79
N LEU A 216 5.55 10.37 -18.62
CA LEU A 216 4.31 9.85 -19.24
C LEU A 216 4.06 10.31 -20.69
N THR A 217 4.97 11.07 -21.29
CA THR A 217 4.93 11.36 -22.73
C THR A 217 5.43 10.20 -23.61
N SER A 218 5.95 9.12 -23.01
CA SER A 218 6.45 7.93 -23.73
C SER A 218 5.90 6.62 -23.18
N PHE A 219 4.69 6.27 -23.62
CA PHE A 219 4.23 4.97 -24.17
C PHE A 219 4.75 3.57 -23.73
N GLU A 220 5.78 3.37 -22.91
CA GLU A 220 6.48 2.07 -22.92
C GLU A 220 6.11 1.05 -21.83
N ASN A 221 5.34 1.40 -20.80
CA ASN A 221 5.15 0.50 -19.65
C ASN A 221 3.70 0.10 -19.37
N ARG A 222 3.01 -0.48 -20.36
CA ARG A 222 1.73 -1.17 -20.09
C ARG A 222 1.68 -2.54 -20.77
N THR A 223 2.10 -3.55 -20.00
CA THR A 223 1.85 -5.01 -20.10
C THR A 223 2.83 -5.86 -20.92
N ASP A 224 3.07 -7.08 -20.44
CA ASP A 224 3.81 -8.16 -21.12
C ASP A 224 3.04 -8.75 -22.32
N GLU A 225 2.02 -8.07 -22.86
CA GLU A 225 1.29 -8.48 -24.07
C GLU A 225 1.12 -7.32 -25.09
N PRO A 226 1.23 -7.58 -26.40
CA PRO A 226 1.22 -6.58 -27.47
C PRO A 226 -0.22 -6.19 -27.90
N VAL A 227 -1.10 -5.90 -26.95
CA VAL A 227 -2.47 -5.44 -27.26
C VAL A 227 -2.62 -3.98 -26.85
N MET A 228 -2.60 -3.12 -27.88
CA MET A 228 -2.85 -1.69 -27.85
C MET A 228 -4.20 -1.37 -27.19
N ILE A 229 -4.21 -0.94 -25.93
CA ILE A 229 -5.40 -0.30 -25.36
C ILE A 229 -5.38 1.16 -25.81
N SER A 230 -6.02 1.41 -26.96
CA SER A 230 -6.41 2.74 -27.43
C SER A 230 -7.18 3.47 -26.32
N GLY A 231 -6.53 4.38 -25.63
CA GLY A 231 -7.16 5.24 -24.64
C GLY A 231 -6.29 6.46 -24.38
N TRP A 232 -6.33 7.42 -25.31
CA TRP A 232 -5.99 8.84 -25.16
C TRP A 232 -4.76 9.13 -24.28
N ALA A 233 -3.63 9.45 -24.93
CA ALA A 233 -2.52 10.13 -24.28
C ALA A 233 -3.01 11.53 -23.88
N LEU A 234 -3.57 11.65 -22.67
CA LEU A 234 -3.88 12.93 -22.06
C LEU A 234 -2.60 13.77 -22.02
N GLY A 235 -2.69 15.05 -22.35
CA GLY A 235 -1.56 15.97 -22.14
C GLY A 235 -1.18 16.04 -20.66
N GLY A 236 0.05 16.47 -20.35
CA GLY A 236 0.50 16.63 -18.95
C GLY A 236 -0.49 17.47 -18.12
N ASP A 237 -0.92 18.60 -18.67
CA ASP A 237 -1.90 19.50 -18.07
C ASP A 237 -3.26 18.81 -17.82
N GLU A 238 -3.69 17.92 -18.71
CA GLU A 238 -4.96 17.19 -18.58
C GLU A 238 -4.88 16.09 -17.51
N VAL A 239 -3.73 15.41 -17.39
CA VAL A 239 -3.46 14.45 -16.30
C VAL A 239 -3.44 15.16 -14.94
N GLU A 240 -2.81 16.33 -14.89
CA GLU A 240 -2.72 17.15 -13.70
C GLU A 240 -4.09 17.66 -13.26
N GLN A 241 -4.83 18.30 -14.17
CA GLN A 241 -6.18 18.81 -13.92
C GLN A 241 -7.11 17.69 -13.43
N ARG A 242 -7.10 16.53 -14.09
CA ARG A 242 -7.94 15.40 -13.68
C ARG A 242 -7.55 14.86 -12.31
N SER A 243 -6.26 14.82 -12.00
CA SER A 243 -5.79 14.36 -10.70
C SER A 243 -6.17 15.34 -9.59
N TYR A 244 -6.06 16.65 -9.84
CA TYR A 244 -6.55 17.70 -8.96
C TYR A 244 -8.04 17.52 -8.64
N GLU A 245 -8.87 17.36 -9.67
CA GLU A 245 -10.33 17.19 -9.53
C GLU A 245 -10.69 15.94 -8.72
N ILE A 246 -10.08 14.79 -9.01
CA ILE A 246 -10.34 13.54 -8.30
C ILE A 246 -9.97 13.66 -6.81
N GLY A 247 -8.80 14.24 -6.49
CA GLY A 247 -8.42 14.39 -5.09
C GLY A 247 -9.32 15.36 -4.33
N ALA A 248 -9.72 16.48 -4.96
CA ALA A 248 -10.67 17.42 -4.38
C ALA A 248 -12.04 16.76 -4.11
N GLU A 249 -12.54 15.95 -5.06
CA GLU A 249 -13.77 15.17 -4.88
C GLU A 249 -13.67 14.19 -3.71
N LEU A 250 -12.55 13.46 -3.59
CA LEU A 250 -12.33 12.50 -2.50
C LEU A 250 -12.24 13.19 -1.13
N LEU A 251 -11.56 14.33 -1.02
CA LEU A 251 -11.50 15.11 0.22
C LEU A 251 -12.88 15.67 0.61
N GLN A 252 -13.68 16.08 -0.37
CA GLN A 252 -15.06 16.49 -0.14
C GLN A 252 -15.95 15.31 0.30
N LYS A 253 -15.72 14.11 -0.27
CA LYS A 253 -16.40 12.87 0.13
C LYS A 253 -16.07 12.49 1.58
N ILE A 254 -14.80 12.59 1.98
CA ILE A 254 -14.36 12.42 3.38
C ILE A 254 -15.05 13.45 4.29
N SER A 255 -15.08 14.71 3.90
CA SER A 255 -15.72 15.77 4.69
C SER A 255 -17.22 15.53 4.88
N THR A 256 -17.91 15.11 3.82
CA THR A 256 -19.34 14.77 3.85
C THR A 256 -19.60 13.55 4.73
N TYR A 257 -18.71 12.55 4.67
CA TYR A 257 -18.79 11.35 5.50
C TYR A 257 -18.85 11.69 7.00
N TYR A 258 -17.88 12.46 7.50
CA TYR A 258 -17.81 12.81 8.92
C TYR A 258 -18.87 13.82 9.35
N ARG A 259 -19.28 14.76 8.49
CA ARG A 259 -20.36 15.71 8.81
C ARG A 259 -21.73 15.05 8.96
N SER A 260 -21.99 13.98 8.21
CA SER A 260 -23.28 13.29 8.19
C SER A 260 -23.46 12.26 9.31
N ARG A 261 -22.42 11.99 10.10
CA ARG A 261 -22.42 10.98 11.15
C ARG A 261 -22.28 11.60 12.54
N GLU A 262 -22.71 10.83 13.54
CA GLU A 262 -22.36 11.10 14.92
C GLU A 262 -20.91 10.66 15.16
N LEU A 263 -20.09 11.57 15.66
CA LEU A 263 -18.70 11.29 15.98
C LEU A 263 -18.63 10.61 17.36
N PRO A 264 -17.65 9.71 17.58
CA PRO A 264 -17.34 9.22 18.91
C PRO A 264 -17.15 10.38 19.91
N PRO A 265 -17.59 10.25 21.18
CA PRO A 265 -17.49 11.31 22.18
C PRO A 265 -16.08 11.86 22.42
N GLU A 266 -15.05 11.07 22.10
CA GLU A 266 -13.65 11.42 22.26
C GLU A 266 -13.14 12.38 21.17
N ILE A 267 -13.89 12.54 20.08
CA ILE A 267 -13.53 13.40 18.95
C ILE A 267 -14.30 14.71 19.05
N ASP A 268 -13.59 15.81 19.33
CA ASP A 268 -14.17 17.15 19.27
C ASP A 268 -14.61 17.47 17.83
N ARG A 269 -15.87 17.86 17.67
CA ARG A 269 -16.48 18.13 16.36
C ARG A 269 -15.79 19.29 15.63
N TYR A 270 -15.41 20.35 16.35
CA TYR A 270 -14.73 21.50 15.76
C TYR A 270 -13.29 21.14 15.37
N PHE A 271 -12.60 20.31 16.16
CA PHE A 271 -11.29 19.77 15.80
C PHE A 271 -11.37 18.92 14.54
N SER A 272 -12.34 18.00 14.46
CA SER A 272 -12.55 17.17 13.28
C SER A 272 -12.85 18.02 12.05
N GLU A 273 -13.74 19.00 12.15
CA GLU A 273 -14.10 19.85 11.01
C GLU A 273 -12.94 20.74 10.57
N ALA A 274 -12.22 21.37 11.51
CA ALA A 274 -11.03 22.18 11.19
C ALA A 274 -9.92 21.33 10.55
N THR A 275 -9.72 20.08 11.02
CA THR A 275 -8.79 19.13 10.40
C THR A 275 -9.17 18.87 8.94
N LEU A 276 -10.42 18.52 8.67
CA LEU A 276 -10.90 18.18 7.32
C LEU A 276 -10.79 19.36 6.35
N ILE A 277 -11.11 20.58 6.80
CA ILE A 277 -10.92 21.80 6.01
C ILE A 277 -9.42 22.07 5.76
N SER A 278 -8.56 21.81 6.74
CA SER A 278 -7.11 21.95 6.56
C SER A 278 -6.57 20.98 5.51
N LEU A 279 -7.11 19.75 5.41
CA LEU A 279 -6.74 18.81 4.34
C LEU A 279 -7.10 19.35 2.94
N GLN A 280 -8.20 20.09 2.81
CA GLN A 280 -8.54 20.77 1.54
C GLN A 280 -7.53 21.88 1.24
N GLY A 281 -7.13 22.65 2.25
CA GLY A 281 -6.06 23.65 2.12
C GLY A 281 -4.71 23.04 1.70
N ASP A 282 -4.34 21.90 2.28
CA ASP A 282 -3.13 21.17 1.90
C ASP A 282 -3.18 20.74 0.43
N TRP A 283 -4.33 20.26 -0.04
CA TRP A 283 -4.52 19.86 -1.44
C TRP A 283 -4.38 21.01 -2.42
N GLU A 284 -4.96 22.17 -2.12
CA GLU A 284 -4.76 23.38 -2.92
C GLU A 284 -3.29 23.79 -2.95
N LEU A 285 -2.58 23.67 -1.82
CA LEU A 285 -1.15 23.98 -1.77
C LEU A 285 -0.31 22.99 -2.59
N LEU A 286 -0.69 21.71 -2.62
CA LEU A 286 -0.04 20.67 -3.43
C LEU A 286 -0.13 20.95 -4.93
N PHE A 287 -1.20 21.61 -5.39
CA PHE A 287 -1.44 21.96 -6.80
C PHE A 287 -1.21 23.44 -7.11
N ASP A 288 -0.27 24.08 -6.40
CA ASP A 288 0.15 25.47 -6.66
C ASP A 288 -0.98 26.52 -6.61
N GLN A 289 -1.97 26.32 -5.73
CA GLN A 289 -3.08 27.26 -5.46
C GLN A 289 -2.97 27.92 -4.07
N PRO A 290 -1.90 28.70 -3.77
CA PRO A 290 -1.65 29.21 -2.42
C PRO A 290 -2.75 30.13 -1.89
N GLN A 291 -3.44 30.88 -2.76
CA GLN A 291 -4.55 31.75 -2.35
C GLN A 291 -5.78 30.96 -1.91
N ARG A 292 -6.09 29.86 -2.60
CA ARG A 292 -7.19 28.95 -2.19
C ARG A 292 -6.82 28.19 -0.92
N ALA A 293 -5.58 27.71 -0.83
CA ALA A 293 -5.06 27.10 0.39
C ALA A 293 -5.23 28.02 1.61
N LYS A 294 -4.85 29.30 1.47
CA LYS A 294 -5.01 30.32 2.52
C LYS A 294 -6.48 30.50 2.95
N GLN A 295 -7.43 30.46 2.00
CA GLN A 295 -8.85 30.54 2.32
C GLN A 295 -9.31 29.37 3.17
N PHE A 296 -8.96 28.14 2.80
CA PHE A 296 -9.27 26.95 3.60
C PHE A 296 -8.63 27.00 4.99
N TYR A 297 -7.36 27.40 5.11
CA TYR A 297 -6.73 27.50 6.43
C TYR A 297 -7.39 28.55 7.33
N ARG A 298 -7.80 29.70 6.77
CA ARG A 298 -8.58 30.70 7.50
C ARG A 298 -9.93 30.17 7.95
N GLU A 299 -10.60 29.43 7.08
CA GLU A 299 -11.86 28.77 7.42
C GLU A 299 -11.66 27.76 8.57
N ALA A 300 -10.63 26.91 8.50
CA ALA A 300 -10.28 25.96 9.54
C ALA A 300 -10.03 26.65 10.90
N LEU A 301 -9.26 27.74 10.91
CA LEU A 301 -9.04 28.56 12.11
C LEU A 301 -10.35 29.18 12.65
N SER A 302 -11.24 29.61 11.75
CA SER A 302 -12.55 30.16 12.13
C SER A 302 -13.51 29.12 12.71
N ILE A 303 -13.36 27.85 12.33
CA ILE A 303 -14.08 26.73 12.92
C ILE A 303 -13.48 26.39 14.29
N ALA A 304 -12.15 26.30 14.36
CA ALA A 304 -11.43 26.01 15.59
C ALA A 304 -11.75 27.02 16.72
N SER A 305 -11.90 28.30 16.38
CA SER A 305 -12.22 29.37 17.34
C SER A 305 -13.58 29.25 18.03
N ARG A 306 -14.46 28.38 17.51
CA ARG A 306 -15.78 28.11 18.10
C ARG A 306 -15.74 27.05 19.21
N SER A 307 -14.65 26.29 19.31
CA SER A 307 -14.45 25.34 20.39
C SER A 307 -13.96 26.05 21.65
N SER A 308 -14.32 25.51 22.82
CA SER A 308 -13.69 25.89 24.09
C SER A 308 -12.18 25.61 24.12
N CYS A 309 -11.67 24.84 23.16
CA CYS A 309 -10.29 24.37 23.09
C CYS A 309 -9.57 24.94 21.86
N ALA A 310 -10.00 26.13 21.42
CA ALA A 310 -9.52 26.82 20.23
C ALA A 310 -7.98 26.92 20.16
N VAL A 311 -7.31 27.20 21.29
CA VAL A 311 -5.84 27.30 21.35
C VAL A 311 -5.20 25.96 21.06
N ASP A 312 -5.65 24.89 21.72
CA ASP A 312 -5.11 23.54 21.51
C ASP A 312 -5.35 23.04 20.09
N ILE A 313 -6.54 23.30 19.51
CA ILE A 313 -6.86 22.93 18.13
C ILE A 313 -5.94 23.69 17.15
N ARG A 314 -5.75 25.00 17.35
CA ARG A 314 -4.87 25.80 16.51
C ARG A 314 -3.43 25.31 16.56
N GLU A 315 -2.90 25.04 17.77
CA GLU A 315 -1.54 24.53 17.93
C GLU A 315 -1.39 23.12 17.34
N ALA A 316 -2.39 22.25 17.50
CA ALA A 316 -2.37 20.91 16.92
C ALA A 316 -2.36 20.92 15.39
N LEU A 317 -3.07 21.85 14.76
CA LEU A 317 -3.19 21.91 13.30
C LEU A 317 -2.09 22.72 12.62
N PHE A 318 -1.63 23.80 13.27
CA PHE A 318 -0.79 24.84 12.66
C PHE A 318 0.37 25.30 13.55
N GLY A 319 0.58 24.71 14.73
CA GLY A 319 1.71 25.04 15.62
C GLY A 319 3.01 24.31 15.25
N GLN A 320 2.93 23.28 14.41
CA GLN A 320 4.08 22.51 13.95
C GLN A 320 4.14 22.47 12.42
N THR A 321 5.35 22.38 11.90
CA THR A 321 5.60 22.15 10.47
C THR A 321 5.14 20.75 10.08
N VAL A 322 4.15 20.66 9.20
CA VAL A 322 3.61 19.39 8.68
C VAL A 322 4.07 19.21 7.23
N LEU A 323 4.74 18.09 6.94
CA LEU A 323 5.13 17.71 5.58
C LEU A 323 3.90 17.24 4.78
N LEU A 324 3.76 17.71 3.55
CA LEU A 324 2.68 17.34 2.63
C LEU A 324 3.18 16.40 1.52
N PRO A 325 2.33 15.51 0.98
CA PRO A 325 0.95 15.23 1.41
C PRO A 325 0.89 14.51 2.76
N VAL A 326 -0.13 14.82 3.57
CA VAL A 326 -0.38 14.07 4.81
C VAL A 326 -0.94 12.68 4.52
N THR A 327 -0.55 11.68 5.31
CA THR A 327 -0.89 10.27 5.07
C THR A 327 -1.95 9.71 6.01
N ASP A 328 -2.36 10.50 7.00
CA ASP A 328 -3.39 10.15 7.97
C ASP A 328 -4.41 11.30 8.09
N LEU A 329 -5.64 10.95 8.46
CA LEU A 329 -6.74 11.92 8.63
C LEU A 329 -6.57 12.79 9.87
N GLY A 330 -5.78 12.38 10.87
CA GLY A 330 -5.48 13.20 12.04
C GLY A 330 -6.65 13.42 13.00
N LEU A 331 -7.74 12.65 12.90
CA LEU A 331 -9.00 12.89 13.63
C LEU A 331 -9.01 12.42 15.10
N GLY A 332 -7.87 12.05 15.67
CA GLY A 332 -7.78 11.34 16.96
C GLY A 332 -7.24 12.14 18.15
N ARG A 333 -7.09 13.47 18.08
CA ARG A 333 -6.47 14.25 19.16
C ARG A 333 -7.07 15.64 19.36
N SER A 334 -7.94 15.79 20.35
CA SER A 334 -7.92 17.00 21.20
C SER A 334 -8.65 16.71 22.52
N SER A 335 -7.93 16.22 23.53
CA SER A 335 -8.33 16.55 24.90
C SER A 335 -7.78 17.93 25.18
N CYS A 336 -8.64 18.84 25.61
CA CYS A 336 -8.25 20.19 25.94
C CYS A 336 -7.21 20.11 27.06
N SER A 337 -5.98 20.51 26.77
CA SER A 337 -4.94 20.47 27.78
C SER A 337 -5.02 21.79 28.54
N GLU A 338 -5.26 21.75 29.85
CA GLU A 338 -5.20 22.95 30.70
C GLU A 338 -3.77 23.51 30.83
N THR A 339 -2.79 23.01 30.07
CA THR A 339 -1.39 23.37 30.23
C THR A 339 -0.86 24.03 28.96
N SER A 340 -0.82 25.37 29.00
CA SER A 340 -0.13 26.20 28.02
C SER A 340 1.28 25.69 27.76
N LEU A 341 1.54 25.13 26.58
CA LEU A 341 2.89 24.88 26.12
C LEU A 341 3.49 26.23 25.72
N ASN A 342 4.51 26.64 26.48
CA ASN A 342 5.32 27.82 26.19
C ASN A 342 5.85 27.72 24.75
N ALA A 343 5.45 28.69 23.92
CA ALA A 343 5.98 28.87 22.58
C ALA A 343 7.47 29.23 22.67
N ALA A 344 8.34 28.23 22.55
CA ALA A 344 9.76 28.43 22.31
C ALA A 344 10.00 28.59 20.80
N ASP A 345 10.77 29.62 20.46
CA ASP A 345 11.16 30.11 19.14
C ASP A 345 11.22 29.05 18.03
N ILE A 346 10.22 29.08 17.14
CA ILE A 346 10.27 28.44 15.81
C ILE A 346 10.56 29.56 14.80
N PRO A 347 11.53 29.39 13.88
CA PRO A 347 11.86 30.42 12.90
C PRO A 347 10.63 30.79 12.06
N VAL A 348 10.18 32.04 12.22
CA VAL A 348 9.22 32.69 11.34
C VAL A 348 9.93 32.88 9.99
N GLY A 349 9.66 32.01 9.01
CA GLY A 349 10.34 32.12 7.73
C GLY A 349 10.25 30.99 6.72
N LEU A 350 9.26 30.08 6.80
CA LEU A 350 8.97 29.17 5.67
C LEU A 350 7.70 29.66 4.95
N LEU A 351 7.88 30.82 4.32
CA LEU A 351 6.93 31.44 3.39
C LEU A 351 7.07 30.73 2.05
N PHE A 352 6.11 29.86 1.70
CA PHE A 352 5.79 29.48 0.30
C PHE A 352 6.99 29.29 -0.67
N ASP A 353 8.15 28.86 -0.19
CA ASP A 353 9.38 28.94 -0.98
C ASP A 353 9.53 27.66 -1.81
N ASN A 354 9.43 27.84 -3.12
CA ASN A 354 9.28 26.81 -4.14
C ASN A 354 10.65 26.28 -4.60
N THR A 355 11.47 25.80 -3.67
CA THR A 355 12.71 25.09 -4.02
C THR A 355 12.82 23.77 -3.29
N GLU A 356 12.60 22.70 -4.05
CA GLU A 356 12.94 21.29 -3.79
C GLU A 356 11.95 20.47 -2.92
N THR A 357 10.99 19.85 -3.60
CA THR A 357 10.28 18.58 -3.28
C THR A 357 9.42 18.48 -2.01
N ASN A 358 9.59 19.33 -1.01
CA ASN A 358 8.84 19.25 0.24
C ASN A 358 7.95 20.48 0.43
N ARG A 359 6.64 20.31 0.30
CA ARG A 359 5.65 21.34 0.66
C ARG A 359 5.26 21.17 2.12
N TYR A 360 5.07 22.29 2.82
CA TYR A 360 4.72 22.28 4.24
C TYR A 360 3.45 23.08 4.48
N ARG A 361 2.61 22.60 5.40
CA ARG A 361 1.50 23.40 5.91
C ARG A 361 2.05 24.65 6.63
N PRO A 362 1.51 25.86 6.36
CA PRO A 362 1.97 27.09 6.98
C PRO A 362 1.67 27.12 8.49
N HIS A 363 2.54 27.79 9.24
CA HIS A 363 2.35 28.03 10.68
C HIS A 363 1.29 29.13 10.92
N TRP A 364 0.49 29.05 11.98
CA TRP A 364 -0.65 29.97 12.18
C TRP A 364 -0.26 31.45 12.19
N ARG A 365 0.89 31.81 12.77
CA ARG A 365 1.41 33.19 12.76
C ARG A 365 1.55 33.77 11.35
N THR A 366 2.00 32.96 10.39
CA THR A 366 2.13 33.39 8.99
C THR A 366 0.78 33.61 8.28
N LEU A 367 -0.31 33.07 8.83
CA LEU A 367 -1.66 33.25 8.29
C LEU A 367 -2.31 34.55 8.79
N GLU A 368 -1.91 35.01 9.97
CA GLU A 368 -2.37 36.25 10.62
C GLU A 368 -1.63 37.49 10.07
N ASP A 369 -0.34 37.39 9.75
CA ASP A 369 0.51 38.50 9.26
C ASP A 369 0.25 38.93 7.80
N LEU A 370 -0.76 38.36 7.12
CA LEU A 370 -1.06 38.61 5.69
C LEU A 370 -2.39 39.34 5.47
N ASP A 371 -2.87 40.07 6.48
CA ASP A 371 -4.00 41.03 6.38
C ASP A 371 -3.52 42.51 6.41
N GLU A 372 -2.21 42.75 6.42
CA GLU A 372 -1.55 44.01 6.02
C GLU A 372 -0.96 43.87 4.61
#